data_AF-A0A8J6NVU5-F1
#
_entry.id   AF-A0A8J6NVU5-F1
#
_cell.length_a   1.000
_cell.length_b   1.000
_cell.length_c   1.000
_cell.angle_alpha   90.00
_cell.angle_beta   90.00
_cell.angle_gamma   90.00
#
_symmetry.space_group_name_H-M   'P 1'
#
loop_
_entity.id
_entity.type
_entity.pdbx_description
1 polymer ?
#
loop_
_entity_poly.entity_id
_entity_poly.type
_entity_poly.pdbx_seq_one_letter_code
_entity_poly.pdbx_strand_id
1 'polypeptide(L)'
;TPKYHLPTTKGIQKCIPFDLRALIEDVGCSVAVKAEQKGLELITFLSPDIPSRLMGDPTRLRQILTNLTGNALKFTEQGEIFVKAELDANDNDRLKIRFEISDYSECQN
;
A
#
# COMPACT_ATOMS: atom_id res chain seq x y z
N THR A 1 -39.52 -9.58 -19.62
CA THR A 1 -39.27 -9.15 -18.23
C THR A 1 -38.29 -10.11 -17.57
N PRO A 2 -36.98 -9.81 -17.51
CA PRO A 2 -36.07 -10.58 -16.68
C PRO A 2 -36.09 -10.05 -15.25
N LYS A 3 -36.16 -10.99 -14.31
CA LYS A 3 -36.27 -10.79 -12.87
C LYS A 3 -34.88 -10.69 -12.20
N TYR A 4 -34.88 -10.06 -11.03
CA TYR A 4 -33.88 -10.06 -9.94
C TYR A 4 -32.58 -9.26 -10.16
N HIS A 5 -32.65 -7.95 -9.87
CA HIS A 5 -31.53 -7.28 -9.22
C HIS A 5 -31.68 -7.49 -7.70
N LEU A 6 -30.88 -8.39 -7.13
CA LEU A 6 -30.64 -8.34 -5.70
C LEU A 6 -29.82 -7.08 -5.42
N PRO A 7 -30.20 -6.24 -4.44
CA PRO A 7 -29.36 -5.10 -4.07
C PRO A 7 -28.02 -5.65 -3.57
N THR A 8 -26.96 -5.06 -4.09
CA THR A 8 -25.56 -5.30 -3.72
C THR A 8 -25.44 -5.32 -2.19
N THR A 9 -24.88 -6.41 -1.66
CA THR A 9 -24.46 -6.49 -0.28
C THR A 9 -23.61 -5.26 0.04
N LYS A 10 -24.13 -4.36 0.88
CA LYS A 10 -23.34 -3.30 1.51
C LYS A 10 -22.08 -3.97 2.07
N GLY A 11 -20.93 -3.60 1.54
CA GLY A 11 -19.66 -4.25 1.82
C GLY A 11 -19.41 -4.35 3.31
N ILE A 12 -19.34 -5.58 3.83
CA ILE A 12 -18.88 -5.84 5.18
C ILE A 12 -17.41 -5.43 5.20
N GLN A 13 -17.12 -4.24 5.71
CA GLN A 13 -15.73 -3.81 5.92
C GLN A 13 -15.17 -4.69 7.04
N LYS A 14 -14.32 -5.65 6.67
CA LYS A 14 -13.68 -6.55 7.62
C LYS A 14 -12.76 -5.72 8.50
N CYS A 15 -13.10 -5.59 9.79
CA CYS A 15 -12.30 -4.87 10.76
C CYS A 15 -11.69 -5.90 11.72
N ILE A 16 -10.41 -6.24 11.51
CA ILE A 16 -9.67 -7.19 12.32
C ILE A 16 -8.35 -6.57 12.80
N PRO A 17 -7.78 -7.05 13.91
CA PRO A 17 -6.45 -6.63 14.33
C PRO A 17 -5.42 -7.09 13.32
N PHE A 18 -4.46 -6.21 13.00
CA PHE A 18 -3.33 -6.52 12.14
C PHE A 18 -2.10 -5.68 12.50
N ASP A 19 -0.92 -6.12 12.06
CA ASP A 19 0.32 -5.35 12.18
C ASP A 19 0.60 -4.64 10.85
N LEU A 20 0.56 -3.31 10.86
CA LEU A 20 0.79 -2.47 9.68
C LEU A 20 2.24 -2.57 9.19
N ARG A 21 3.21 -2.67 10.11
CA ARG A 21 4.62 -2.80 9.75
C ARG A 21 4.86 -4.10 9.00
N ALA A 22 4.38 -5.22 9.54
CA ALA A 22 4.49 -6.51 8.88
C ALA A 22 3.78 -6.52 7.50
N LEU A 23 2.63 -5.87 7.40
CA LEU A 23 1.91 -5.75 6.12
C LEU A 23 2.72 -4.98 5.06
N ILE A 24 3.31 -3.84 5.44
CA ILE A 24 4.14 -3.03 4.54
C ILE A 24 5.42 -3.80 4.18
N GLU A 25 6.05 -4.48 5.13
CA GLU A 25 7.23 -5.32 4.90
C GLU A 25 6.93 -6.45 3.92
N ASP A 26 5.83 -7.19 4.10
CA ASP A 26 5.43 -8.25 3.16
C ASP A 26 5.22 -7.72 1.73
N VAL A 27 4.54 -6.58 1.60
CA VAL A 27 4.33 -5.92 0.30
C VAL A 27 5.69 -5.47 -0.26
N GLY A 28 6.53 -4.87 0.57
CA GLY A 28 7.88 -4.43 0.23
C GLY A 28 8.75 -5.56 -0.30
N CYS A 29 8.82 -6.71 0.40
CA CYS A 29 9.55 -7.89 -0.05
C CYS A 29 9.08 -8.39 -1.42
N SER A 30 7.76 -8.43 -1.65
CA SER A 30 7.22 -8.86 -2.96
C SER A 30 7.58 -7.89 -4.09
N VAL A 31 7.71 -6.60 -3.81
CA VAL A 31 8.08 -5.58 -4.79
C VAL A 31 9.60 -5.56 -4.99
N ALA A 32 10.37 -5.70 -3.92
CA ALA A 32 11.84 -5.68 -3.92
C ALA A 32 12.42 -6.71 -4.88
N VAL A 33 11.92 -7.95 -4.84
CA VAL A 33 12.37 -9.03 -5.75
C VAL A 33 12.19 -8.63 -7.23
N LYS A 34 11.09 -7.94 -7.56
CA LYS A 34 10.82 -7.51 -8.94
C LYS A 34 11.60 -6.25 -9.30
N ALA A 35 11.78 -5.34 -8.34
CA ALA A 35 12.55 -4.11 -8.53
C ALA A 35 14.01 -4.44 -8.81
N GLU A 36 14.60 -5.35 -8.02
CA GLU A 36 15.96 -5.87 -8.21
C GLU A 36 16.15 -6.48 -9.61
N GLN A 37 15.19 -7.28 -10.09
CA GLN A 37 15.23 -7.85 -11.45
C GLN A 37 15.21 -6.78 -12.56
N LYS A 38 14.67 -5.59 -12.30
CA LYS A 38 14.68 -4.45 -13.23
C LYS A 38 15.83 -3.48 -12.97
N GLY A 39 16.66 -3.71 -11.95
CA GLY A 39 17.70 -2.76 -11.52
C GLY A 39 17.13 -1.49 -10.89
N LEU A 40 15.94 -1.55 -10.30
CA LEU A 40 15.31 -0.45 -9.57
C LEU A 40 15.60 -0.56 -8.07
N GLU A 41 15.78 0.58 -7.41
CA GLU A 41 15.81 0.65 -5.95
C GLU A 41 14.40 0.75 -5.36
N LEU A 42 14.17 0.08 -4.23
CA LEU A 42 12.93 0.19 -3.46
C LEU A 42 13.24 0.68 -2.06
N ILE A 43 12.62 1.79 -1.67
CA ILE A 43 12.72 2.34 -0.33
C ILE A 43 11.35 2.32 0.32
N THR A 44 11.28 1.86 1.56
CA THR A 44 10.05 1.89 2.36
C THR A 44 10.26 2.70 3.64
N PHE A 45 9.29 3.55 3.96
CA PHE A 45 9.30 4.36 5.17
C PHE A 45 7.94 4.28 5.85
N LEU A 46 7.95 3.90 7.13
CA LEU A 46 6.78 3.94 8.01
C LEU A 46 7.09 4.88 9.18
N SER A 47 6.30 5.93 9.33
CA SER A 47 6.47 6.89 10.42
C SER A 47 6.39 6.19 11.79
N PRO A 48 7.30 6.50 12.73
CA PRO A 48 7.25 5.96 14.10
C PRO A 48 6.04 6.44 14.89
N ASP A 49 5.35 7.50 14.44
CA ASP A 49 4.13 8.03 15.08
C ASP A 49 2.90 7.15 14.84
N ILE A 50 3.00 6.17 13.94
CA ILE A 50 1.94 5.21 13.66
C ILE A 50 2.16 3.96 14.54
N PRO A 51 1.21 3.61 15.44
CA PRO A 51 1.25 2.34 16.15
C PRO A 51 1.28 1.16 15.17
N SER A 52 2.10 0.15 15.44
CA SER A 52 2.21 -1.01 14.55
C SER A 52 0.91 -1.82 14.50
N ARG A 53 0.22 -2.01 15.63
CA ARG A 53 -1.03 -2.77 15.71
C ARG A 53 -2.24 -1.87 15.53
N LEU A 54 -3.03 -2.15 14.49
CA LEU A 54 -4.23 -1.39 14.12
C LEU A 54 -5.43 -2.33 13.93
N MET A 55 -6.62 -1.73 13.91
CA MET A 55 -7.88 -2.40 13.54
C MET A 55 -8.33 -1.91 12.16
N GLY A 56 -8.58 -2.82 11.22
CA GLY A 56 -9.01 -2.44 9.87
C GLY A 56 -9.11 -3.63 8.92
N ASP A 57 -9.08 -3.33 7.61
CA ASP A 57 -9.10 -4.34 6.55
C ASP A 57 -7.70 -4.51 5.94
N PRO A 58 -6.86 -5.41 6.49
CA PRO A 58 -5.51 -5.63 5.96
C PRO A 58 -5.53 -6.22 4.55
N THR A 59 -6.60 -6.93 4.16
CA THR A 59 -6.68 -7.56 2.83
C THR A 59 -6.84 -6.48 1.76
N ARG A 60 -7.76 -5.55 2.01
CA ARG A 60 -7.99 -4.41 1.11
C ARG A 60 -6.79 -3.47 1.08
N LEU A 61 -6.17 -3.19 2.22
CA LEU A 61 -4.95 -2.36 2.27
C LEU A 61 -3.82 -2.99 1.47
N ARG A 62 -3.55 -4.29 1.66
CA ARG A 62 -2.56 -5.03 0.88
C ARG A 62 -2.85 -4.93 -0.62
N GLN A 63 -4.09 -5.17 -1.03
CA GLN A 63 -4.48 -5.08 -2.45
C GLN A 63 -4.21 -3.68 -3.03
N ILE A 64 -4.57 -2.62 -2.31
CA ILE A 64 -4.32 -1.24 -2.74
C ILE A 64 -2.81 -1.00 -2.90
N LEU A 65 -2.01 -1.34 -1.88
CA LEU A 65 -0.56 -1.13 -1.92
C LEU A 65 0.10 -1.94 -3.04
N THR A 66 -0.24 -3.22 -3.21
CA THR A 66 0.27 -4.06 -4.30
C THR A 66 -0.08 -3.50 -5.68
N ASN A 67 -1.27 -2.93 -5.86
CA ASN A 67 -1.65 -2.33 -7.13
C ASN A 67 -0.85 -1.05 -7.42
N LEU A 68 -0.69 -0.18 -6.42
CA LEU A 68 0.04 1.08 -6.59
C LEU A 68 1.53 0.84 -6.83
N THR A 69 2.16 -0.05 -6.05
CA THR A 69 3.57 -0.41 -6.25
C THR A 69 3.79 -1.22 -7.53
N GLY A 70 2.83 -2.07 -7.91
CA GLY A 70 2.84 -2.75 -9.20
C GLY A 70 2.78 -1.80 -10.39
N ASN A 71 2.02 -0.70 -10.27
CA ASN A 71 1.99 0.35 -11.28
C ASN A 71 3.33 1.10 -11.36
N ALA A 72 3.89 1.54 -10.22
CA ALA A 72 5.21 2.16 -10.19
C ALA A 72 6.26 1.27 -10.87
N LEU A 73 6.35 -0.01 -10.45
CA LEU A 73 7.28 -0.98 -11.05
C LEU A 73 7.06 -1.20 -12.55
N LYS A 74 5.82 -1.11 -13.03
CA LYS A 74 5.53 -1.27 -14.46
C LYS A 74 6.08 -0.11 -15.28
N PHE A 75 5.97 1.12 -14.78
CA PHE A 75 6.24 2.33 -15.55
C PHE A 75 7.63 2.93 -15.32
N THR A 76 8.32 2.56 -14.24
CA THR A 76 9.70 2.98 -13.98
C THR A 76 10.66 1.98 -14.62
N GLU A 77 11.43 2.41 -15.62
CA GLU A 77 12.42 1.55 -16.28
C GLU A 77 13.74 1.51 -15.51
N GLN A 78 14.16 2.64 -14.93
CA GLN A 78 15.40 2.84 -14.19
C GLN A 78 15.17 3.89 -13.10
N GLY A 79 15.94 3.87 -12.01
CA GLY A 79 15.76 4.78 -10.86
C GLY A 79 15.16 4.09 -9.64
N GLU A 80 14.25 4.76 -8.94
CA GLU A 80 13.80 4.35 -7.60
C GLU A 80 12.28 4.42 -7.41
N ILE A 81 11.78 3.56 -6.52
CA ILE A 81 10.40 3.55 -6.04
C ILE A 81 10.41 3.77 -4.53
N PHE A 82 9.64 4.75 -4.08
CA PHE A 82 9.49 5.11 -2.67
C PHE A 82 8.07 4.81 -2.18
N VAL A 83 7.95 4.06 -1.09
CA VAL A 83 6.67 3.79 -0.41
C VAL A 83 6.70 4.40 0.99
N LYS A 84 5.85 5.41 1.20
CA LYS A 84 5.78 6.17 2.46
C LYS A 84 4.45 5.95 3.15
N ALA A 85 4.47 5.78 4.47
CA ALA A 85 3.30 5.82 5.33
C ALA A 85 3.50 6.86 6.44
N GLU A 86 2.63 7.86 6.50
CA GLU A 86 2.68 8.96 7.48
C GLU A 86 1.34 9.15 8.19
N LEU A 87 1.40 9.55 9.46
CA LEU A 87 0.23 9.95 10.22
C LEU A 87 -0.20 11.34 9.75
N ASP A 88 -1.39 11.43 9.15
CA ASP A 88 -1.99 12.69 8.66
C ASP A 88 -2.85 13.34 9.74
N ALA A 89 -3.58 12.53 10.51
CA ALA A 89 -4.36 12.99 11.65
C ALA A 89 -4.55 11.87 12.67
N ASN A 90 -4.66 12.25 13.94
CA ASN A 90 -5.03 11.39 15.05
C ASN A 90 -6.25 11.98 15.75
N ASP A 91 -7.40 11.34 15.62
CA ASP A 91 -8.63 11.73 16.28
C ASP A 91 -9.09 10.59 17.19
N ASN A 92 -8.68 10.69 18.47
CA ASN A 92 -8.99 9.74 19.53
C ASN A 92 -8.66 8.29 19.13
N ASP A 93 -9.67 7.53 18.67
CA ASP A 93 -9.56 6.11 18.32
C ASP A 93 -9.37 5.87 16.80
N ARG A 94 -9.20 6.93 16.01
CA ARG A 94 -9.05 6.85 14.55
C ARG A 94 -7.79 7.54 14.08
N LEU A 95 -6.96 6.77 13.41
CA LEU A 95 -5.78 7.29 12.72
C LEU A 95 -6.11 7.47 11.23
N LYS A 96 -5.79 8.65 10.70
CA LYS A 96 -5.73 8.88 9.27
C LYS A 96 -4.29 8.71 8.84
N ILE A 97 -4.02 7.66 8.08
CA ILE A 97 -2.68 7.34 7.57
C ILE A 97 -2.67 7.67 6.08
N ARG A 98 -1.71 8.49 5.67
CA ARG A 98 -1.44 8.82 4.28
C ARG A 98 -0.39 7.85 3.75
N PHE A 99 -0.76 7.10 2.72
CA PHE A 99 0.17 6.29 1.95
C PHE A 99 0.53 7.04 0.67
N GLU A 100 1.82 7.16 0.39
CA GLU A 100 2.35 7.81 -0.80
C GLU A 100 3.28 6.81 -1.51
N ILE A 101 3.05 6.62 -2.81
CA ILE A 101 3.92 5.83 -3.68
C ILE A 101 4.43 6.82 -4.72
N SER A 102 5.74 7.01 -4.74
CA SER A 102 6.43 7.88 -5.67
C SER A 102 7.43 7.06 -6.46
N ASP A 103 7.53 7.32 -7.76
CA ASP A 103 8.56 6.74 -8.59
C ASP A 103 9.36 7.84 -9.28
N TYR A 104 10.66 7.59 -9.40
CA TYR A 104 11.58 8.48 -10.08
C TYR A 104 12.28 7.70 -11.17
N SER A 105 12.16 8.19 -12.40
CA SER A 105 12.89 7.66 -13.54
C SER A 105 14.14 8.49 -13.79
N GLU A 106 15.29 7.84 -13.82
CA GLU A 106 16.52 8.47 -14.28
C GLU A 106 16.47 8.66 -15.81
N CYS A 107 16.61 9.89 -16.27
CA CYS A 107 16.85 10.16 -17.69
C CYS A 107 18.32 9.83 -18.00
N GLN A 108 18.57 8.80 -18.80
CA GLN A 108 19.90 8.52 -19.35
C GLN A 108 20.33 9.69 -20.26
N ASN A 109 21.52 10.26 -19.97
CA ASN A 109 22.19 11.25 -20.82
C ASN A 109 22.74 10.65 -22.11
#